data_AF-A0A5Q4ST75-F1
#
_entry.id   AF-A0A5Q4ST75-F1
#
_cell.length_a   1.000
_cell.length_b   1.000
_cell.length_c   1.000
_cell.angle_alpha   90.00
_cell.angle_beta   90.00
_cell.angle_gamma   90.00
#
_symmetry.space_group_name_H-M   'P 1'
#
loop_
_entity.id
_entity.type
_entity.pdbx_description
1 polymer ?
#
loop_
_entity_poly.entity_id
_entity_poly.type
_entity_poly.pdbx_seq_one_letter_code
_entity_poly.pdbx_strand_id
1 'polypeptide(L)'
;MRDAIDAVDWSAVPGHPDWYEPEHASRGLRALADAVHLVRAAEAGSLLGGGGIVHGHSGAVFPAAAVAAPLLLDIVQHGHPAAGETALGLLDEALSFRPRPGYTRVLPPHGAAVPICCVIADHVRARTAPLSRMGSTGKALLADAAEHWRFDVRESVADGDDTAAFGSLAGRFPDDVGAVELNVAGEFTVLDRVGLEYAPQEGSAEACLRVGGLLPGDLPPGAILYPAGCGL
;
A
#
# COMPACT_ATOMS: atom_id res chain seq x y z
N MET A 1 -0.37 -20.57 6.43
CA MET A 1 0.01 -19.85 5.19
C MET A 1 -0.79 -20.37 4.00
N ARG A 2 -0.72 -21.66 3.66
CA ARG A 2 -1.52 -22.26 2.56
C ARG A 2 -3.03 -22.03 2.72
N ASP A 3 -3.59 -22.27 3.91
CA ASP A 3 -5.01 -22.01 4.19
C ASP A 3 -5.40 -20.53 3.97
N ALA A 4 -4.49 -19.59 4.23
CA ALA A 4 -4.73 -18.16 4.02
C ALA A 4 -4.70 -17.80 2.52
N ILE A 5 -3.83 -18.44 1.73
CA ILE A 5 -3.81 -18.30 0.27
C ILE A 5 -5.09 -18.88 -0.35
N ASP A 6 -5.55 -20.01 0.17
CA ASP A 6 -6.74 -20.72 -0.31
C ASP A 6 -8.06 -20.05 0.08
N ALA A 7 -8.05 -19.25 1.16
CA ALA A 7 -9.21 -18.47 1.59
C ALA A 7 -9.51 -17.26 0.70
N VAL A 8 -8.57 -16.84 -0.15
CA VAL A 8 -8.76 -15.73 -1.08
C VAL A 8 -9.42 -16.23 -2.36
N ASP A 9 -10.58 -15.66 -2.71
CA ASP A 9 -11.16 -15.82 -4.03
C ASP A 9 -10.44 -14.91 -5.04
N TRP A 10 -9.33 -15.42 -5.59
CA TRP A 10 -8.52 -14.69 -6.58
C TRP A 10 -9.31 -14.34 -7.84
N SER A 11 -10.33 -15.11 -8.20
CA SER A 11 -11.15 -14.83 -9.38
C SER A 11 -12.07 -13.62 -9.20
N ALA A 12 -12.42 -13.30 -7.96
CA ALA A 12 -13.19 -12.11 -7.61
C ALA A 12 -12.34 -10.83 -7.52
N VAL A 13 -11.01 -10.95 -7.49
CA VAL A 13 -10.13 -9.78 -7.47
C VAL A 13 -10.14 -9.12 -8.86
N PRO A 14 -10.42 -7.81 -8.96
CA PRO A 14 -10.43 -7.15 -10.26
C PRO A 14 -9.03 -7.11 -10.87
N GLY A 15 -8.94 -7.27 -12.18
CA GLY A 15 -7.69 -7.15 -12.92
C GLY A 15 -7.92 -6.98 -14.42
N HIS A 16 -6.89 -6.53 -15.13
CA HIS A 16 -6.97 -6.35 -16.57
C HIS A 16 -7.17 -7.71 -17.26
N PRO A 17 -8.22 -7.89 -18.08
CA PRO A 17 -8.64 -9.22 -18.54
C PRO A 17 -7.59 -9.96 -19.37
N ASP A 18 -6.74 -9.23 -20.09
CA ASP A 18 -5.71 -9.84 -20.93
C ASP A 18 -4.41 -10.16 -20.19
N TRP A 19 -4.21 -9.63 -18.97
CA TRP A 19 -2.91 -9.66 -18.28
C TRP A 19 -2.98 -10.26 -16.87
N TYR A 20 -4.11 -10.12 -16.19
CA TYR A 20 -4.30 -10.67 -14.86
C TYR A 20 -4.74 -12.14 -14.96
N GLU A 21 -3.97 -13.02 -14.33
CA GLU A 21 -4.23 -14.46 -14.27
C GLU A 21 -4.42 -14.90 -12.80
N PRO A 22 -5.68 -15.03 -12.32
CA PRO A 22 -5.98 -15.42 -10.94
C PRO A 22 -5.31 -16.74 -10.50
N GLU A 23 -5.22 -17.69 -11.41
CA GLU A 23 -4.57 -18.97 -11.18
C GLU A 23 -3.07 -18.81 -10.94
N HIS A 24 -2.42 -17.86 -11.62
CA HIS A 24 -1.02 -17.53 -11.38
C HIS A 24 -0.80 -16.92 -10.01
N ALA A 25 -1.73 -16.09 -9.52
CA ALA A 25 -1.67 -15.54 -8.16
C ALA A 25 -1.69 -16.67 -7.10
N SER A 26 -2.71 -17.53 -7.15
CA SER A 26 -2.86 -18.60 -6.17
C SER A 26 -1.77 -19.67 -6.28
N ARG A 27 -1.44 -20.14 -7.50
CA ARG A 27 -0.40 -21.17 -7.70
C ARG A 27 0.98 -20.63 -7.40
N GLY A 28 1.28 -19.39 -7.80
CA GLY A 28 2.54 -18.72 -7.52
C GLY A 28 2.78 -18.56 -6.02
N LEU A 29 1.78 -18.07 -5.27
CA LEU A 29 1.92 -17.91 -3.81
C LEU A 29 2.10 -19.25 -3.09
N ARG A 30 1.35 -20.29 -3.48
CA ARG A 30 1.54 -21.65 -2.91
C ARG A 30 2.95 -22.17 -3.21
N ALA A 31 3.37 -22.10 -4.47
CA ALA A 31 4.69 -22.57 -4.87
C ALA A 31 5.82 -21.81 -4.18
N LEU A 32 5.65 -20.50 -3.97
CA LEU A 32 6.62 -19.66 -3.28
C LEU A 32 6.68 -19.99 -1.78
N ALA A 33 5.52 -20.17 -1.14
CA ALA A 33 5.43 -20.57 0.26
C ALA A 33 6.10 -21.93 0.54
N ASP A 34 5.99 -22.87 -0.40
CA ASP A 34 6.57 -24.22 -0.30
C ASP A 34 7.98 -24.32 -0.88
N ALA A 35 8.54 -23.24 -1.42
CA ALA A 35 9.84 -23.28 -2.08
C ALA A 35 10.95 -23.61 -1.08
N VAL A 36 11.72 -24.66 -1.36
CA VAL A 36 12.84 -25.12 -0.53
C VAL A 36 14.22 -24.80 -1.13
N HIS A 37 14.26 -24.17 -2.31
CA HIS A 37 15.49 -23.76 -2.98
C HIS A 37 15.23 -22.68 -4.03
N LEU A 38 16.32 -22.08 -4.53
CA LEU A 38 16.32 -20.94 -5.45
C LEU A 38 15.48 -21.16 -6.70
N VAL A 39 15.65 -22.30 -7.39
CA VAL A 39 14.91 -22.57 -8.64
C VAL A 39 13.38 -22.59 -8.43
N ARG A 40 12.87 -23.19 -7.35
CA ARG A 40 11.43 -23.17 -7.06
C ARG A 40 10.93 -21.77 -6.72
N ALA A 41 11.72 -21.00 -5.97
CA ALA A 41 11.37 -19.62 -5.66
C ALA A 41 11.30 -18.77 -6.94
N ALA A 42 12.25 -18.92 -7.86
CA ALA A 42 12.27 -18.20 -9.14
C ALA A 42 11.11 -18.62 -10.08
N GLU A 43 10.78 -19.91 -10.15
CA GLU A 43 9.61 -20.39 -10.90
C GLU A 43 8.31 -19.80 -10.35
N ALA A 44 8.16 -19.78 -9.03
CA ALA A 44 7.00 -19.20 -8.37
C ALA A 44 6.93 -17.68 -8.56
N GLY A 45 8.08 -16.99 -8.46
CA GLY A 45 8.21 -15.58 -8.76
C GLY A 45 7.82 -15.24 -10.19
N SER A 46 8.16 -16.10 -11.16
CA SER A 46 7.78 -15.91 -12.56
C SER A 46 6.27 -15.98 -12.79
N LEU A 47 5.55 -16.83 -12.06
CA LEU A 47 4.08 -16.86 -12.10
C LEU A 47 3.49 -15.56 -11.54
N LEU A 48 4.00 -15.11 -10.39
CA LEU A 48 3.52 -13.90 -9.72
C LEU A 48 3.83 -12.63 -10.53
N GLY A 49 5.03 -12.59 -11.13
CA GLY A 49 5.53 -11.51 -11.97
C GLY A 49 4.98 -11.50 -13.40
N GLY A 50 4.46 -12.62 -13.87
CA GLY A 50 3.97 -12.81 -15.24
C GLY A 50 2.46 -12.68 -15.39
N GLY A 51 1.74 -12.14 -14.40
CA GLY A 51 0.28 -12.03 -14.46
C GLY A 51 -0.43 -12.28 -13.13
N GLY A 52 0.24 -12.84 -12.12
CA GLY A 52 -0.39 -13.18 -10.84
C GLY A 52 -0.68 -11.96 -9.95
N ILE A 53 0.27 -11.05 -9.78
CA ILE A 53 0.09 -9.84 -8.96
C ILE A 53 0.65 -8.59 -9.63
N VAL A 54 1.65 -8.79 -10.49
CA VAL A 54 2.20 -7.79 -11.39
C VAL A 54 2.36 -8.42 -12.78
N HIS A 55 2.61 -7.57 -13.77
CA HIS A 55 3.04 -7.97 -15.09
C HIS A 55 4.36 -7.25 -15.41
N GLY A 56 5.46 -7.89 -15.05
CA GLY A 56 6.81 -7.32 -15.05
C GLY A 56 7.25 -6.79 -16.41
N HIS A 57 6.84 -7.44 -17.50
CA HIS A 57 7.18 -6.98 -18.85
C HIS A 57 6.56 -5.62 -19.19
N SER A 58 5.39 -5.31 -18.62
CA SER A 58 4.68 -4.04 -18.86
C SER A 58 4.82 -3.04 -17.72
N GLY A 59 5.52 -3.40 -16.65
CA GLY A 59 5.62 -2.59 -15.43
C GLY A 59 4.27 -2.29 -14.79
N ALA A 60 3.34 -3.25 -14.83
CA ALA A 60 1.97 -3.09 -14.35
C ALA A 60 1.77 -3.80 -13.01
N VAL A 61 1.07 -3.15 -12.06
CA VAL A 61 0.61 -3.78 -10.80
C VAL A 61 -0.90 -3.97 -10.81
N PHE A 62 -1.36 -5.08 -10.23
CA PHE A 62 -2.79 -5.41 -10.13
C PHE A 62 -3.32 -5.25 -8.70
N PRO A 63 -4.65 -5.08 -8.52
CA PRO A 63 -5.30 -5.16 -7.22
C PRO A 63 -4.92 -6.41 -6.40
N ALA A 64 -4.62 -7.53 -7.08
CA ALA A 64 -4.13 -8.75 -6.45
C ALA A 64 -2.82 -8.58 -5.66
N ALA A 65 -1.97 -7.62 -5.99
CA ALA A 65 -0.74 -7.35 -5.23
C ALA A 65 -1.03 -6.84 -3.81
N ALA A 66 -2.04 -5.97 -3.65
CA ALA A 66 -2.47 -5.50 -2.33
C ALA A 66 -3.04 -6.66 -1.48
N VAL A 67 -3.78 -7.58 -2.10
CA VAL A 67 -4.30 -8.78 -1.42
C VAL A 67 -3.17 -9.76 -1.05
N ALA A 68 -2.15 -9.89 -1.93
CA ALA A 68 -1.02 -10.77 -1.73
C ALA A 68 0.04 -10.23 -0.75
N ALA A 69 0.13 -8.91 -0.56
CA ALA A 69 1.15 -8.26 0.26
C ALA A 69 1.33 -8.88 1.66
N PRO A 70 0.28 -9.10 2.48
CA PRO A 70 0.46 -9.74 3.79
C PRO A 70 0.99 -11.18 3.68
N LEU A 71 0.60 -11.94 2.65
CA LEU A 71 1.06 -13.30 2.41
C LEU A 71 2.54 -13.33 2.00
N LEU A 72 2.96 -12.40 1.14
CA LEU A 72 4.36 -12.21 0.77
C LEU A 72 5.20 -11.84 1.99
N LEU A 73 4.73 -10.92 2.84
CA LEU A 73 5.44 -10.55 4.07
C LEU A 73 5.57 -11.71 5.07
N ASP A 74 4.57 -12.60 5.15
CA ASP A 74 4.69 -13.81 5.95
C ASP A 74 5.72 -14.80 5.35
N ILE A 75 5.81 -14.91 4.01
CA ILE A 75 6.87 -15.69 3.32
C ILE A 75 8.25 -15.07 3.58
N VAL A 76 8.36 -13.76 3.51
CA VAL A 76 9.59 -13.02 3.84
C VAL A 76 10.09 -13.37 5.24
N GLN A 77 9.18 -13.49 6.22
CA GLN A 77 9.54 -13.74 7.60
C GLN A 77 9.77 -15.23 7.94
N HIS A 78 9.04 -16.14 7.29
CA HIS A 78 8.94 -17.54 7.71
C HIS A 78 9.31 -18.56 6.64
N GLY A 79 9.45 -18.13 5.40
CA GLY A 79 9.79 -19.00 4.27
C GLY A 79 11.28 -19.33 4.19
N HIS A 80 11.63 -20.13 3.18
CA HIS A 80 13.03 -20.36 2.83
C HIS A 80 13.69 -19.03 2.39
N PRO A 81 14.99 -18.79 2.68
CA PRO A 81 15.66 -17.53 2.34
C PRO A 81 15.47 -17.06 0.88
N ALA A 82 15.62 -17.97 -0.08
CA ALA A 82 15.39 -17.65 -1.50
C ALA A 82 13.92 -17.26 -1.82
N ALA A 83 12.95 -17.83 -1.10
CA ALA A 83 11.54 -17.46 -1.22
C ALA A 83 11.30 -16.07 -0.63
N GLY A 84 11.92 -15.77 0.51
CA GLY A 84 11.86 -14.46 1.13
C GLY A 84 12.49 -13.36 0.26
N GLU A 85 13.64 -13.63 -0.37
CA GLU A 85 14.27 -12.70 -1.32
C GLU A 85 13.36 -12.44 -2.54
N THR A 86 12.76 -13.49 -3.10
CA THR A 86 11.81 -13.37 -4.22
C THR A 86 10.57 -12.57 -3.81
N ALA A 87 10.02 -12.84 -2.62
CA ALA A 87 8.86 -12.12 -2.10
C ALA A 87 9.15 -10.64 -1.84
N LEU A 88 10.36 -10.29 -1.36
CA LEU A 88 10.80 -8.89 -1.24
C LEU A 88 10.87 -8.21 -2.60
N GLY A 89 11.46 -8.85 -3.61
CA GLY A 89 11.52 -8.30 -4.97
C GLY A 89 10.14 -8.05 -5.57
N LEU A 90 9.18 -8.94 -5.34
CA LEU A 90 7.80 -8.75 -5.79
C LEU A 90 7.08 -7.59 -5.09
N LEU A 91 7.35 -7.36 -3.79
CA LEU A 91 6.80 -6.22 -3.05
C LEU A 91 7.40 -4.89 -3.55
N ASP A 92 8.70 -4.89 -3.85
CA ASP A 92 9.41 -3.76 -4.44
C ASP A 92 8.86 -3.40 -5.83
N GLU A 93 8.70 -4.39 -6.70
CA GLU A 93 8.06 -4.22 -8.00
C GLU A 93 6.62 -3.70 -7.86
N ALA A 94 5.85 -4.23 -6.91
CA ALA A 94 4.45 -3.82 -6.73
C ALA A 94 4.29 -2.38 -6.21
N LEU A 95 5.26 -1.84 -5.46
CA LEU A 95 5.28 -0.42 -5.08
C LEU A 95 5.80 0.47 -6.22
N SER A 96 6.71 -0.04 -7.04
CA SER A 96 7.37 0.74 -8.13
C SER A 96 6.57 0.77 -9.43
N PHE A 97 5.74 -0.25 -9.69
CA PHE A 97 4.96 -0.38 -10.92
C PHE A 97 3.67 0.44 -10.89
N ARG A 98 3.17 0.75 -12.09
CA ARG A 98 1.97 1.59 -12.23
C ARG A 98 0.74 0.73 -12.41
N PRO A 99 -0.36 1.02 -11.70
CA PRO A 99 -1.60 0.33 -11.96
C PRO A 99 -2.16 0.71 -13.33
N ARG A 100 -3.04 -0.13 -13.86
CA ARG A 100 -3.75 0.18 -15.11
C ARG A 100 -4.97 1.06 -14.84
N PRO A 101 -5.33 2.00 -15.73
CA PRO A 101 -6.56 2.76 -15.60
C PRO A 101 -7.77 1.84 -15.41
N GLY A 102 -8.63 2.17 -14.43
CA GLY A 102 -9.76 1.33 -14.03
C GLY A 102 -9.44 0.25 -12.98
N TYR A 103 -8.16 0.00 -12.69
CA TYR A 103 -7.68 -1.03 -11.75
C TYR A 103 -6.67 -0.45 -10.74
N THR A 104 -6.86 0.80 -10.32
CA THR A 104 -5.87 1.52 -9.50
C THR A 104 -6.08 1.42 -8.00
N ARG A 105 -7.23 0.87 -7.59
CA ARG A 105 -7.67 0.84 -6.19
C ARG A 105 -8.22 -0.53 -5.78
N VAL A 106 -8.17 -0.81 -4.49
CA VAL A 106 -8.80 -1.96 -3.84
C VAL A 106 -9.92 -1.49 -2.91
N LEU A 107 -11.00 -2.25 -2.85
CA LEU A 107 -12.14 -1.98 -1.96
C LEU A 107 -11.94 -2.75 -0.64
N PRO A 108 -11.64 -2.07 0.49
CA PRO A 108 -11.70 -2.72 1.78
C PRO A 108 -13.16 -3.09 2.14
N PRO A 109 -13.40 -4.11 2.98
CA PRO A 109 -14.76 -4.54 3.36
C PRO A 109 -15.63 -3.41 3.94
N HIS A 110 -15.02 -2.43 4.60
CA HIS A 110 -15.67 -1.25 5.16
C HIS A 110 -14.80 -0.02 4.87
N GLY A 111 -15.09 0.69 3.79
CA GLY A 111 -14.39 1.93 3.45
C GLY A 111 -14.40 2.23 1.97
N ALA A 112 -13.84 3.38 1.60
CA ALA A 112 -13.69 3.72 0.20
C ALA A 112 -12.51 2.98 -0.43
N ALA A 113 -12.51 2.93 -1.77
CA ALA A 113 -11.44 2.36 -2.56
C ALA A 113 -10.07 3.01 -2.26
N VAL A 114 -9.07 2.24 -1.85
CA VAL A 114 -7.74 2.76 -1.49
C VAL A 114 -6.77 2.50 -2.64
N PRO A 115 -5.85 3.42 -2.99
CA PRO A 115 -4.79 3.15 -3.96
C PRO A 115 -4.01 1.87 -3.62
N ILE A 116 -3.73 1.04 -4.62
CA ILE A 116 -3.05 -0.26 -4.44
C ILE A 116 -1.73 -0.09 -3.68
N CYS A 117 -0.89 0.87 -4.11
CA CYS A 117 0.40 1.14 -3.48
C CYS A 117 0.26 1.56 -2.01
N CYS A 118 -0.77 2.33 -1.65
CA CYS A 118 -1.04 2.72 -0.26
C CYS A 118 -1.41 1.52 0.62
N VAL A 119 -2.16 0.54 0.09
CA VAL A 119 -2.49 -0.69 0.84
C VAL A 119 -1.26 -1.56 1.03
N ILE A 120 -0.46 -1.74 -0.02
CA ILE A 120 0.80 -2.50 0.08
C ILE A 120 1.75 -1.83 1.10
N ALA A 121 1.91 -0.52 1.00
CA ALA A 121 2.76 0.24 1.90
C ALA A 121 2.31 0.15 3.36
N ASP A 122 1.00 0.11 3.61
CA ASP A 122 0.45 -0.10 4.96
C ASP A 122 0.86 -1.46 5.55
N HIS A 123 0.72 -2.52 4.76
CA HIS A 123 1.19 -3.85 5.16
C HIS A 123 2.70 -3.88 5.41
N VAL A 124 3.50 -3.24 4.56
CA VAL A 124 4.96 -3.15 4.71
C VAL A 124 5.32 -2.41 6.01
N ARG A 125 4.71 -1.26 6.29
CA ARG A 125 4.95 -0.50 7.53
C ARG A 125 4.54 -1.29 8.78
N ALA A 126 3.44 -2.04 8.73
CA ALA A 126 3.02 -2.92 9.82
C ALA A 126 4.06 -4.03 10.13
N ARG A 127 5.02 -4.27 9.22
CA ARG A 127 6.13 -5.23 9.38
C ARG A 127 7.50 -4.54 9.49
N THR A 128 7.57 -3.31 10.00
CA THR A 128 8.83 -2.54 10.16
C THR A 128 9.94 -3.31 10.88
N ALA A 129 9.65 -3.92 12.03
CA ALA A 129 10.66 -4.56 12.86
C ALA A 129 11.33 -5.77 12.18
N PRO A 130 10.60 -6.75 11.60
CA PRO A 130 11.23 -7.84 10.87
C PRO A 130 11.97 -7.35 9.61
N LEU A 131 11.38 -6.44 8.82
CA LEU A 131 12.01 -5.93 7.60
C LEU A 131 13.31 -5.18 7.86
N SER A 132 13.39 -4.42 8.96
CA SER A 132 14.62 -3.71 9.35
C SER A 132 15.80 -4.65 9.63
N ARG A 133 15.54 -5.91 10.00
CA ARG A 133 16.57 -6.93 10.26
C ARG A 133 17.07 -7.61 8.99
N MET A 134 16.44 -7.39 7.84
CA MET A 134 16.79 -8.01 6.55
C MET A 134 17.87 -7.25 5.77
N GLY A 135 18.53 -6.28 6.39
CA GLY A 135 19.60 -5.53 5.75
C GLY A 135 19.10 -4.39 4.85
N SER A 136 19.85 -4.09 3.79
CA SER A 136 19.59 -2.94 2.92
C SER A 136 18.27 -3.05 2.15
N THR A 137 17.92 -4.24 1.66
CA THR A 137 16.72 -4.45 0.84
C THR A 137 15.44 -4.20 1.65
N GLY A 138 15.34 -4.75 2.86
CA GLY A 138 14.18 -4.48 3.72
C GLY A 138 14.07 -3.00 4.14
N LYS A 139 15.21 -2.32 4.32
CA LYS A 139 15.24 -0.88 4.61
C LYS A 139 14.83 -0.01 3.42
N ALA A 140 15.23 -0.39 2.20
CA ALA A 140 14.81 0.29 0.98
C ALA A 140 13.29 0.18 0.81
N LEU A 141 12.75 -1.05 0.92
CA LEU A 141 11.30 -1.27 0.85
C LEU A 141 10.50 -0.45 1.89
N LEU A 142 11.04 -0.32 3.11
CA LEU A 142 10.45 0.53 4.15
C LEU A 142 10.52 2.02 3.80
N ALA A 143 11.59 2.47 3.14
CA ALA A 143 11.73 3.85 2.69
C ALA A 143 10.70 4.16 1.60
N ASP A 144 10.53 3.27 0.62
CA ASP A 144 9.55 3.44 -0.45
C ASP A 144 8.12 3.41 0.11
N ALA A 145 7.81 2.47 1.01
CA ALA A 145 6.53 2.44 1.71
C ALA A 145 6.27 3.68 2.58
N ALA A 146 7.30 4.42 3.01
CA ALA A 146 7.12 5.66 3.75
C ALA A 146 6.61 6.80 2.85
N GLU A 147 6.89 6.78 1.55
CA GLU A 147 6.41 7.80 0.59
C GLU A 147 4.89 7.70 0.35
N HIS A 148 4.31 6.53 0.58
CA HIS A 148 2.88 6.27 0.52
C HIS A 148 2.19 6.54 1.88
N TRP A 149 2.30 7.77 2.36
CA TRP A 149 1.78 8.15 3.67
C TRP A 149 0.24 8.07 3.75
N ARG A 150 -0.29 8.03 4.98
CA ARG A 150 -1.72 8.07 5.29
C ARG A 150 -1.93 8.96 6.52
N PHE A 151 -2.93 9.83 6.46
CA PHE A 151 -3.37 10.61 7.62
C PHE A 151 -4.81 10.28 7.99
N ASP A 152 -5.04 9.89 9.24
CA ASP A 152 -6.36 9.61 9.80
C ASP A 152 -6.82 10.80 10.65
N VAL A 153 -7.84 11.53 10.17
CA VAL A 153 -8.39 12.69 10.87
C VAL A 153 -9.17 12.25 12.10
N ARG A 154 -8.83 12.81 13.26
CA ARG A 154 -9.55 12.61 14.53
C ARG A 154 -10.36 13.83 14.92
N GLU A 155 -9.83 15.01 14.67
CA GLU A 155 -10.45 16.28 15.03
C GLU A 155 -10.05 17.36 14.01
N SER A 156 -10.97 18.27 13.71
CA SER A 156 -10.73 19.41 12.83
C SER A 156 -11.24 20.68 13.50
N VAL A 157 -10.42 21.73 13.48
CA VAL A 157 -10.68 23.01 14.14
C VAL A 157 -10.44 24.15 13.15
N ALA A 158 -11.27 25.19 13.20
CA ALA A 158 -11.06 26.38 12.40
C ALA A 158 -9.82 27.15 12.88
N ASP A 159 -8.95 27.53 11.95
CA ASP A 159 -7.77 28.36 12.17
C ASP A 159 -7.74 29.49 11.12
N GLY A 160 -8.44 30.60 11.43
CA GLY A 160 -8.65 31.69 10.48
C GLY A 160 -9.51 31.24 9.30
N ASP A 161 -8.98 31.38 8.07
CA ASP A 161 -9.61 30.93 6.82
C ASP A 161 -9.26 29.46 6.47
N ASP A 162 -8.43 28.82 7.28
CA ASP A 162 -7.94 27.45 7.09
C ASP A 162 -8.52 26.50 8.16
N THR A 163 -8.30 25.21 7.98
CA THR A 163 -8.60 24.16 8.96
C THR A 163 -7.33 23.52 9.47
N ALA A 164 -7.19 23.43 10.79
CA ALA A 164 -6.21 22.59 11.46
C ALA A 164 -6.81 21.20 11.70
N ALA A 165 -6.20 20.16 11.14
CA ALA A 165 -6.64 18.77 11.24
C ALA A 165 -5.67 17.98 12.12
N PHE A 166 -6.17 17.50 13.25
CA PHE A 166 -5.43 16.68 14.20
C PHE A 166 -5.74 15.21 13.97
N GLY A 167 -4.71 14.37 14.00
CA GLY A 167 -4.87 12.99 13.59
C GLY A 167 -3.63 12.16 13.78
N SER A 168 -3.58 11.02 13.09
CA SER A 168 -2.42 10.13 13.09
C SER A 168 -1.82 10.04 11.69
N LEU A 169 -0.51 10.23 11.60
CA LEU A 169 0.26 10.09 10.37
C LEU A 169 1.02 8.77 10.37
N ALA A 170 0.82 7.96 9.32
CA ALA A 170 1.65 6.82 8.99
C ALA A 170 2.48 7.13 7.74
N GLY A 171 3.78 6.80 7.76
CA GLY A 171 4.71 7.15 6.68
C GLY A 171 5.31 8.55 6.83
N ARG A 172 5.83 9.10 5.74
CA ARG A 172 6.52 10.39 5.68
C ARG A 172 5.71 11.36 4.82
N PHE A 173 5.11 12.35 5.46
CA PHE A 173 4.49 13.47 4.76
C PHE A 173 5.58 14.35 4.11
N PRO A 174 5.38 14.88 2.89
CA PRO A 174 6.36 15.75 2.23
C PRO A 174 6.53 17.09 2.97
N ASP A 175 7.71 17.69 2.89
CA ASP A 175 7.98 18.97 3.57
C ASP A 175 7.20 20.16 2.96
N ASP A 176 6.78 20.03 1.70
CA ASP A 176 6.07 21.06 0.96
C ASP A 176 4.54 20.93 1.08
N VAL A 177 3.85 22.06 0.91
CA VAL A 177 2.40 22.08 0.70
C VAL A 177 2.07 21.43 -0.64
N GLY A 178 1.12 20.50 -0.66
CA GLY A 178 0.82 19.75 -1.86
C GLY A 178 -0.63 19.29 -1.97
N ALA A 179 -0.90 18.65 -3.12
CA ALA A 179 -2.17 18.04 -3.40
C ALA A 179 -2.32 16.70 -2.67
N VAL A 180 -3.48 16.51 -2.06
CA VAL A 180 -3.83 15.28 -1.31
C VAL A 180 -5.21 14.80 -1.70
N GLU A 181 -5.40 13.49 -1.73
CA GLU A 181 -6.70 12.87 -1.91
C GLU A 181 -7.37 12.75 -0.54
N LEU A 182 -8.47 13.46 -0.35
CA LEU A 182 -9.37 13.34 0.80
C LEU A 182 -10.41 12.26 0.50
N ASN A 183 -10.52 11.29 1.41
CA ASN A 183 -11.50 10.22 1.39
C ASN A 183 -12.48 10.39 2.56
N VAL A 184 -13.76 10.59 2.21
CA VAL A 184 -14.87 10.71 3.18
C VAL A 184 -16.01 9.82 2.72
N ALA A 185 -16.42 8.88 3.59
CA ALA A 185 -17.62 8.06 3.39
C ALA A 185 -17.73 7.33 2.04
N GLY A 186 -16.62 7.01 1.37
CA GLY A 186 -16.65 6.36 0.05
C GLY A 186 -16.27 7.26 -1.12
N GLU A 187 -16.24 8.57 -0.92
CA GLU A 187 -16.02 9.57 -1.96
C GLU A 187 -14.63 10.20 -1.85
N PHE A 188 -14.07 10.56 -3.01
CA PHE A 188 -12.74 11.16 -3.12
C PHE A 188 -12.83 12.57 -3.67
N THR A 189 -12.11 13.48 -3.04
CA THR A 189 -11.88 14.84 -3.54
C THR A 189 -10.41 15.19 -3.40
N VAL A 190 -9.87 15.96 -4.33
CA VAL A 190 -8.49 16.45 -4.23
C VAL A 190 -8.49 17.80 -3.52
N LEU A 191 -7.63 17.95 -2.52
CA LEU A 191 -7.34 19.21 -1.85
C LEU A 191 -5.95 19.68 -2.27
N ASP A 192 -5.83 20.91 -2.78
CA ASP A 192 -4.58 21.40 -3.40
C ASP A 192 -3.62 22.11 -2.44
N ARG A 193 -4.05 22.36 -1.20
CA ARG A 193 -3.31 23.17 -0.21
C ARG A 193 -3.26 22.48 1.15
N VAL A 194 -2.54 21.38 1.26
CA VAL A 194 -2.33 20.69 2.53
C VAL A 194 -0.86 20.62 2.89
N GLY A 195 -0.52 21.06 4.11
CA GLY A 195 0.84 21.03 4.64
C GLY A 195 0.90 20.48 6.07
N LEU A 196 2.09 20.01 6.47
CA LEU A 196 2.34 19.53 7.82
C LEU A 196 2.65 20.72 8.75
N GLU A 197 1.78 20.98 9.72
CA GLU A 197 1.99 22.04 10.72
C GLU A 197 2.81 21.51 11.90
N TYR A 198 2.42 20.34 12.41
CA TYR A 198 3.14 19.66 13.49
C TYR A 198 3.42 18.22 13.10
N ALA A 199 4.70 17.88 12.97
CA ALA A 199 5.16 16.53 12.69
C ALA A 199 5.00 15.60 13.91
N PRO A 200 4.91 14.26 13.69
CA PRO A 200 4.93 13.30 14.78
C PRO A 200 6.20 13.41 15.62
N GLN A 201 6.02 13.30 16.95
CA GLN A 201 7.13 13.19 17.89
C GLN A 201 7.63 11.75 17.98
N GLU A 202 8.87 11.56 18.47
CA GLU A 202 9.43 10.23 18.67
C GLU A 202 8.51 9.35 19.54
N GLY A 203 8.11 8.19 19.02
CA GLY A 203 7.20 7.26 19.70
C GLY A 203 5.71 7.61 19.61
N SER A 204 5.34 8.67 18.89
CA SER A 204 3.95 9.05 18.61
C SER A 204 3.69 9.08 17.10
N ALA A 205 2.45 8.78 16.71
CA ALA A 205 1.96 8.98 15.35
C ALA A 205 1.13 10.28 15.22
N GLU A 206 0.93 11.00 16.33
CA GLU A 206 0.06 12.18 16.36
C GLU A 206 0.69 13.34 15.59
N ALA A 207 -0.07 13.92 14.68
CA ALA A 207 0.36 15.02 13.83
C ALA A 207 -0.79 16.00 13.58
N CYS A 208 -0.43 17.19 13.10
CA CYS A 208 -1.37 18.22 12.67
C CYS A 208 -1.07 18.63 11.24
N LEU A 209 -2.11 18.61 10.39
CA LEU A 209 -2.07 19.17 9.05
C LEU A 209 -2.80 20.51 9.03
N ARG A 210 -2.28 21.48 8.27
CA ARG A 210 -3.03 22.67 7.88
C ARG A 210 -3.61 22.46 6.50
N VAL A 211 -4.93 22.66 6.38
CA VAL A 211 -5.70 22.52 5.14
C VAL A 211 -6.24 23.88 4.75
N GLY A 212 -5.78 24.40 3.61
CA GLY A 212 -6.09 25.74 3.16
C GLY A 212 -7.50 25.89 2.59
N GLY A 213 -8.25 26.90 3.05
CA GLY A 213 -9.54 27.28 2.47
C GLY A 213 -10.65 26.22 2.56
N LEU A 214 -10.53 25.25 3.48
CA LEU A 214 -11.54 24.24 3.76
C LEU A 214 -12.17 24.53 5.13
N LEU A 215 -13.47 24.34 5.28
CA LEU A 215 -14.14 24.48 6.57
C LEU A 215 -14.00 23.17 7.38
N PRO A 216 -13.96 23.22 8.73
CA PRO A 216 -13.81 22.02 9.55
C PRO A 216 -14.92 20.97 9.33
N GLY A 217 -16.12 21.41 8.95
CA GLY A 217 -17.24 20.51 8.64
C GLY A 217 -17.03 19.64 7.41
N ASP A 218 -16.17 20.08 6.49
CA ASP A 218 -15.84 19.35 5.26
C ASP A 218 -14.66 18.38 5.45
N LEU A 219 -14.04 18.39 6.64
CA LEU A 219 -12.99 17.46 7.05
C LEU A 219 -13.39 16.74 8.34
N PRO A 220 -14.44 15.90 8.28
CA PRO A 220 -15.01 15.27 9.47
C PRO A 220 -14.04 14.25 10.11
N PRO A 221 -14.18 13.97 11.42
CA PRO A 221 -13.52 12.83 12.05
C PRO A 221 -13.77 11.52 11.30
N GLY A 222 -12.72 10.72 11.12
CA GLY A 222 -12.76 9.50 10.31
C GLY A 222 -12.47 9.71 8.82
N ALA A 223 -12.29 10.96 8.37
CA ALA A 223 -11.72 11.24 7.06
C ALA A 223 -10.27 10.72 6.98
N ILE A 224 -9.89 10.24 5.79
CA ILE A 224 -8.56 9.69 5.54
C ILE A 224 -7.93 10.46 4.38
N LEU A 225 -6.67 10.86 4.51
CA LEU A 225 -5.93 11.52 3.44
C LEU A 225 -4.79 10.63 2.94
N TYR A 226 -4.61 10.67 1.62
CA TYR A 226 -3.54 9.99 0.89
C TYR A 226 -2.80 10.97 -0.04
N PRO A 227 -1.57 10.66 -0.48
CA PRO A 227 -0.91 11.42 -1.53
C PRO A 227 -1.76 11.40 -2.81
N ALA A 228 -2.03 12.56 -3.41
CA ALA A 228 -2.83 12.63 -4.64
C ALA A 228 -2.16 11.92 -5.85
N GLY A 229 -0.84 11.72 -5.79
CA GLY A 229 -0.10 10.94 -6.79
C GLY A 229 -0.31 9.42 -6.69
N CYS A 230 -0.88 8.92 -5.60
CA CYS A 230 -1.11 7.48 -5.44
C CYS A 230 -2.35 7.04 -6.24
N GLY A 231 -2.22 5.91 -6.95
CA GLY A 231 -3.31 5.37 -7.77
C GLY A 231 -3.45 6.03 -9.15
N LEU A 232 -2.40 6.73 -9.61
CA LEU A 232 -2.23 7.28 -10.96
C LEU A 232 -1.29 6.44 -11.83
#